data_AF-A0A9W2WPS2-F1
#
_entry.id   AF-A0A9W2WPS2-F1
#
_cell.length_a   1.000
_cell.length_b   1.000
_cell.length_c   1.000
_cell.angle_alpha   90.00
_cell.angle_beta   90.00
_cell.angle_gamma   90.00
#
_symmetry.space_group_name_H-M   'P 1'
#
loop_
_entity.id
_entity.type
_entity.pdbx_description
1 polymer ?
#
loop_
_entity_poly.entity_id
_entity_poly.type
_entity_poly.pdbx_seq_one_letter_code
_entity_poly.pdbx_strand_id
1 'polypeptide(L)'
;MLHNERPYLCNFVGTIYENSSRQALMNILKQDGNDKLCWVSAREQWQPQETNESLKNYQDALRQSDLTLCPAGVNTECYRIYEACSYGSVPVVEDVMTAGSCGNSSVYHNAPLQLLKSMNAPFIFIKNWKELPAILEKEKTIILQEKIQRRKRLLHWYQYFKAELKMRFINIVESSFLKNNKG
;
A
#
# COMPACT_ATOMS: atom_id res chain seq x y z
N MET A 1 -17.76 6.53 7.99
CA MET A 1 -16.55 5.79 7.51
C MET A 1 -15.42 6.70 7.06
N LEU A 2 -15.64 7.65 6.15
CA LEU A 2 -14.62 8.65 5.80
C LEU A 2 -14.37 9.64 6.94
N HIS A 3 -15.46 10.09 7.55
CA HIS A 3 -15.49 11.18 8.55
C HIS A 3 -15.39 10.71 10.01
N ASN A 4 -15.36 9.40 10.25
CA ASN A 4 -15.42 8.87 11.61
C ASN A 4 -14.01 8.51 12.07
N GLU A 5 -13.80 8.48 13.38
CA GLU A 5 -12.62 7.84 13.95
C GLU A 5 -12.55 6.36 13.55
N ARG A 6 -11.33 5.86 13.37
CA ARG A 6 -11.04 4.47 13.02
C ARG A 6 -10.47 3.79 14.26
N PRO A 7 -10.97 2.59 14.62
CA PRO A 7 -10.55 1.93 15.86
C PRO A 7 -9.09 1.44 15.83
N TYR A 8 -8.48 1.30 14.65
CA TYR A 8 -7.09 0.83 14.52
C TYR A 8 -6.21 1.90 13.86
N LEU A 9 -4.98 2.03 14.36
CA LEU A 9 -3.98 2.91 13.75
C LEU A 9 -3.47 2.32 12.44
N CYS A 10 -3.27 1.00 12.39
CA CYS A 10 -2.77 0.33 11.21
C CYS A 10 -3.39 -1.04 10.98
N ASN A 11 -3.17 -1.64 9.82
CA ASN A 11 -3.47 -3.05 9.59
C ASN A 11 -2.37 -3.76 8.82
N PHE A 12 -2.28 -5.06 9.06
CA PHE A 12 -1.54 -6.00 8.24
C PHE A 12 -2.30 -7.34 8.17
N VAL A 13 -2.66 -7.75 6.97
CA VAL A 13 -3.28 -9.05 6.70
C VAL A 13 -2.46 -9.77 5.64
N GLY A 14 -1.97 -10.97 5.97
CA GLY A 14 -1.23 -11.79 5.01
C GLY A 14 -0.38 -12.91 5.61
N THR A 15 0.21 -13.69 4.72
CA THR A 15 1.13 -14.78 5.08
C THR A 15 2.51 -14.25 5.44
N ILE A 16 3.08 -14.70 6.55
CA ILE A 16 4.46 -14.41 6.96
C ILE A 16 5.37 -15.49 6.37
N TYR A 17 6.36 -15.09 5.59
CA TYR A 17 7.41 -15.99 5.10
C TYR A 17 8.69 -15.77 5.90
N GLU A 18 9.45 -16.83 6.13
CA GLU A 18 10.76 -16.74 6.77
C GLU A 18 11.72 -15.87 5.95
N ASN A 19 12.61 -15.14 6.63
CA ASN A 19 13.61 -14.27 6.03
C ASN A 19 13.01 -13.22 5.07
N SER A 20 11.77 -12.80 5.32
CA SER A 20 11.07 -11.81 4.50
C SER A 20 10.85 -10.49 5.24
N SER A 21 10.60 -9.43 4.46
CA SER A 21 10.16 -8.13 4.98
C SER A 21 8.91 -8.23 5.87
N ARG A 22 8.02 -9.19 5.59
CA ARG A 22 6.83 -9.45 6.41
C ARG A 22 7.19 -9.94 7.81
N GLN A 23 8.23 -10.78 7.92
CA GLN A 23 8.72 -11.24 9.21
C GLN A 23 9.38 -10.09 9.98
N ALA A 24 10.18 -9.25 9.31
CA ALA A 24 10.77 -8.06 9.93
C ALA A 24 9.70 -7.09 10.46
N LEU A 25 8.66 -6.81 9.67
CA LEU A 25 7.50 -6.01 10.08
C LEU A 25 6.83 -6.59 11.33
N MET A 26 6.54 -7.90 11.32
CA MET A 26 5.85 -8.55 12.42
C MET A 26 6.69 -8.59 13.70
N ASN A 27 8.02 -8.71 13.58
CA ASN A 27 8.92 -8.62 14.72
C ASN A 27 8.87 -7.23 15.36
N ILE A 28 8.90 -6.15 14.56
CA ILE A 28 8.79 -4.77 15.06
C ILE A 28 7.44 -4.54 15.76
N LEU A 29 6.33 -4.98 15.15
CA LEU A 29 4.99 -4.83 15.74
C LEU A 29 4.88 -5.50 17.12
N LYS A 30 5.45 -6.71 17.26
CA LYS A 30 5.44 -7.48 18.51
C LYS A 30 6.36 -6.90 19.57
N GLN A 31 7.57 -6.47 19.20
CA GLN A 31 8.57 -5.94 20.15
C GLN A 31 8.06 -4.71 20.89
N ASP A 32 7.36 -3.82 20.20
CA ASP A 32 6.91 -2.55 20.76
C ASP A 32 5.48 -2.61 21.33
N GLY A 33 4.83 -3.78 21.28
CA GLY A 33 3.41 -3.94 21.68
C GLY A 33 2.43 -3.17 20.81
N ASN A 34 2.88 -2.72 19.63
CA ASN A 34 2.09 -1.97 18.65
C ASN A 34 1.11 -2.87 17.88
N ASP A 35 1.28 -4.19 17.94
CA ASP A 35 0.33 -5.18 17.44
C ASP A 35 -1.10 -4.98 18.02
N LYS A 36 -1.21 -4.52 19.27
CA LYS A 36 -2.50 -4.23 19.92
C LYS A 36 -3.22 -3.00 19.35
N LEU A 37 -2.49 -2.11 18.69
CA LEU A 37 -3.02 -0.88 18.10
C LEU A 37 -3.42 -1.06 16.64
N CYS A 38 -3.12 -2.23 16.07
CA CYS A 38 -3.32 -2.51 14.68
C CYS A 38 -4.18 -3.76 14.46
N TRP A 39 -4.93 -3.77 13.37
CA TRP A 39 -5.60 -4.98 12.92
C TRP A 39 -4.57 -5.91 12.29
N VAL A 40 -4.11 -6.92 13.03
CA VAL A 40 -3.13 -7.88 12.54
C VAL A 40 -3.78 -9.25 12.36
N SER A 41 -3.84 -9.72 11.11
CA SER A 41 -4.28 -11.07 10.77
C SER A 41 -3.20 -11.75 9.94
N ALA A 42 -2.24 -12.33 10.65
CA ALA A 42 -1.12 -13.03 10.04
C ALA A 42 -1.38 -14.54 10.01
N ARG A 43 -0.94 -15.19 8.93
CA ARG A 43 -0.95 -16.65 8.79
C ARG A 43 0.45 -17.17 8.48
N GLU A 44 0.76 -18.38 8.92
CA GLU A 44 2.07 -19.00 8.65
C GLU A 44 2.16 -19.55 7.23
N GLN A 45 1.05 -20.01 6.68
CA GLN A 45 0.98 -20.60 5.34
C GLN A 45 -0.07 -19.92 4.47
N TRP A 46 0.21 -19.83 3.17
CA TRP A 46 -0.79 -19.40 2.19
C TRP A 46 -1.76 -20.55 1.94
N GLN A 47 -3.06 -20.25 1.96
CA GLN A 47 -4.11 -21.23 1.70
C GLN A 47 -4.86 -20.81 0.44
N PRO A 48 -5.17 -21.75 -0.47
CA PRO A 48 -6.07 -21.48 -1.58
C PRO A 48 -7.51 -21.32 -1.05
N GLN A 49 -8.40 -20.77 -1.88
CA GLN A 49 -9.84 -20.65 -1.60
C GLN A 49 -10.18 -19.68 -0.45
N GLU A 50 -9.86 -18.39 -0.63
CA GLU A 50 -10.35 -17.34 0.28
C GLU A 50 -11.89 -17.38 0.38
N THR A 51 -12.40 -17.38 1.61
CA THR A 51 -13.84 -17.41 1.92
C THR A 51 -14.43 -16.00 1.93
N ASN A 52 -15.76 -15.89 1.81
CA ASN A 52 -16.46 -14.61 1.99
C ASN A 52 -16.15 -13.96 3.35
N GLU A 53 -15.92 -14.77 4.38
CA GLU A 53 -15.55 -14.29 5.71
C GLU A 53 -14.13 -13.71 5.71
N SER A 54 -13.15 -14.42 5.14
CA SER A 54 -11.77 -13.92 5.03
C SER A 54 -11.69 -12.63 4.19
N LEU A 55 -12.47 -12.55 3.11
CA LEU A 55 -12.59 -11.35 2.30
C LEU A 55 -13.20 -10.20 3.11
N LYS A 56 -14.29 -10.45 3.83
CA LYS A 56 -14.94 -9.44 4.68
C LYS A 56 -13.98 -8.94 5.76
N ASN A 57 -13.27 -9.85 6.42
CA ASN A 57 -12.27 -9.50 7.43
C ASN A 57 -11.16 -8.62 6.84
N TYR A 58 -10.70 -8.92 5.63
CA TYR A 58 -9.72 -8.08 4.95
C TYR A 58 -10.25 -6.69 4.61
N GLN A 59 -11.46 -6.60 4.06
CA GLN A 59 -12.11 -5.32 3.76
C GLN A 59 -12.37 -4.50 5.02
N ASP A 60 -12.76 -5.16 6.12
CA ASP A 60 -12.98 -4.51 7.41
C ASP A 60 -11.67 -3.98 7.99
N ALA A 61 -10.57 -4.73 7.90
CA ALA A 61 -9.24 -4.25 8.28
C ALA A 61 -8.83 -2.97 7.53
N LEU A 62 -9.01 -2.94 6.20
CA LEU A 62 -8.73 -1.74 5.39
C LEU A 62 -9.64 -0.56 5.74
N ARG A 63 -10.93 -0.83 5.95
CA ARG A 63 -11.95 0.19 6.24
C ARG A 63 -11.78 0.81 7.64
N GLN A 64 -11.33 0.00 8.60
CA GLN A 64 -11.29 0.36 10.03
C GLN A 64 -9.91 0.81 10.51
N SER A 65 -8.90 0.87 9.64
CA SER A 65 -7.52 1.25 10.02
C SER A 65 -7.04 2.51 9.32
N ASP A 66 -6.36 3.41 10.03
CA ASP A 66 -5.83 4.64 9.43
C ASP A 66 -4.73 4.38 8.39
N LEU A 67 -3.84 3.44 8.69
CA LEU A 67 -2.72 3.04 7.86
C LEU A 67 -2.86 1.58 7.40
N THR A 68 -2.31 1.25 6.23
CA THR A 68 -2.11 -0.15 5.78
C THR A 68 -0.63 -0.41 5.57
N LEU A 69 -0.09 -1.39 6.29
CA LEU A 69 1.31 -1.77 6.18
C LEU A 69 1.52 -2.64 4.94
N CYS A 70 2.38 -2.17 4.03
CA CYS A 70 2.63 -2.77 2.73
C CYS A 70 4.10 -3.22 2.61
N PRO A 71 4.51 -4.30 3.30
CA PRO A 71 5.85 -4.88 3.15
C PRO A 71 6.05 -5.41 1.75
N ALA A 72 7.27 -5.23 1.24
CA ALA A 72 7.65 -5.80 -0.04
C ALA A 72 7.54 -7.32 0.01
N GLY A 73 7.08 -7.90 -1.10
CA GLY A 73 7.07 -9.34 -1.31
C GLY A 73 8.14 -9.73 -2.32
N VAL A 74 7.76 -10.61 -3.24
CA VAL A 74 8.55 -10.87 -4.47
C VAL A 74 8.72 -9.58 -5.28
N ASN A 75 7.66 -8.75 -5.31
CA ASN A 75 7.67 -7.43 -5.92
C ASN A 75 7.61 -6.35 -4.84
N THR A 76 8.31 -5.24 -5.07
CA THR A 76 8.18 -4.01 -4.27
C THR A 76 6.75 -3.50 -4.28
N GLU A 77 6.15 -3.40 -5.47
CA GLU A 77 4.77 -2.97 -5.64
C GLU A 77 3.84 -4.16 -5.46
N CYS A 78 2.79 -4.00 -4.64
CA CYS A 78 1.80 -5.06 -4.42
C CYS A 78 0.38 -4.51 -4.42
N TYR A 79 -0.57 -5.41 -4.70
CA TYR A 79 -2.01 -5.11 -4.79
C TYR A 79 -2.57 -4.43 -3.53
N ARG A 80 -2.01 -4.74 -2.35
CA ARG A 80 -2.41 -4.15 -1.05
C ARG A 80 -2.31 -2.63 -1.04
N ILE A 81 -1.33 -2.05 -1.74
CA ILE A 81 -1.17 -0.59 -1.84
C ILE A 81 -2.45 0.03 -2.43
N TYR A 82 -2.95 -0.54 -3.52
CA TYR A 82 -4.11 -0.04 -4.26
C TYR A 82 -5.43 -0.33 -3.56
N GLU A 83 -5.54 -1.48 -2.89
CA GLU A 83 -6.70 -1.80 -2.08
C GLU A 83 -6.80 -0.86 -0.88
N ALA A 84 -5.69 -0.57 -0.19
CA ALA A 84 -5.65 0.43 0.88
C ALA A 84 -6.11 1.80 0.39
N CYS A 85 -5.63 2.25 -0.77
CA CYS A 85 -6.10 3.48 -1.41
C CYS A 85 -7.62 3.49 -1.62
N SER A 86 -8.20 2.35 -2.05
CA SER A 86 -9.64 2.21 -2.30
C SER A 86 -10.50 2.44 -1.05
N TYR A 87 -9.96 2.15 0.13
CA TYR A 87 -10.63 2.34 1.42
C TYR A 87 -10.18 3.61 2.15
N GLY A 88 -9.31 4.41 1.55
CA GLY A 88 -8.73 5.59 2.20
C GLY A 88 -7.84 5.22 3.39
N SER A 89 -7.31 4.00 3.47
CA SER A 89 -6.27 3.65 4.45
C SER A 89 -4.91 3.97 3.84
N VAL A 90 -4.09 4.78 4.52
CA VAL A 90 -2.87 5.31 3.93
C VAL A 90 -1.80 4.22 3.84
N PRO A 91 -1.27 3.92 2.64
CA PRO A 91 -0.22 2.93 2.50
C PRO A 91 1.07 3.38 3.21
N VAL A 92 1.61 2.51 4.07
CA VAL A 92 3.01 2.56 4.53
C VAL A 92 3.79 1.56 3.68
N VAL A 93 4.57 2.06 2.73
CA VAL A 93 5.18 1.27 1.66
C VAL A 93 6.67 1.17 1.88
N GLU A 94 7.18 -0.06 1.84
CA GLU A 94 8.61 -0.31 1.87
C GLU A 94 9.25 0.06 0.53
N ASP A 95 10.05 1.12 0.54
CA ASP A 95 10.68 1.72 -0.62
C ASP A 95 12.05 1.10 -0.92
N VAL A 96 12.02 -0.20 -1.19
CA VAL A 96 13.18 -1.05 -1.46
C VAL A 96 13.03 -1.73 -2.82
N MET A 97 14.14 -1.94 -3.53
CA MET A 97 14.11 -2.71 -4.78
C MET A 97 14.10 -4.19 -4.45
N THR A 98 13.10 -4.93 -4.94
CA THR A 98 13.12 -6.39 -4.93
C THR A 98 13.81 -6.93 -6.19
N ALA A 99 14.06 -8.24 -6.24
CA ALA A 99 14.69 -8.86 -7.41
C ALA A 99 13.91 -8.55 -8.71
N GLY A 100 14.63 -8.26 -9.79
CA GLY A 100 14.08 -7.92 -11.10
C GLY A 100 14.62 -6.60 -11.67
N SER A 101 14.08 -6.19 -12.82
CA SER A 101 14.51 -4.99 -13.55
C SER A 101 13.45 -3.88 -13.60
N CYS A 102 12.33 -4.02 -12.88
CA CYS A 102 11.17 -3.14 -13.00
C CYS A 102 11.42 -1.68 -12.58
N GLY A 103 12.48 -1.41 -11.82
CA GLY A 103 12.89 -0.03 -11.49
C GLY A 103 14.10 0.47 -12.27
N ASN A 104 14.50 -0.23 -13.33
CA ASN A 104 15.55 0.22 -14.25
C ASN A 104 14.91 0.71 -15.56
N SER A 105 15.31 1.90 -15.98
CA SER A 105 14.98 2.50 -17.27
C SER A 105 16.23 3.16 -17.85
N SER A 106 16.15 3.67 -19.08
CA SER A 106 17.25 4.44 -19.69
C SER A 106 17.61 5.72 -18.93
N VAL A 107 16.71 6.23 -18.10
CA VAL A 107 16.87 7.51 -17.38
C VAL A 107 17.10 7.31 -15.88
N TYR A 108 16.54 6.25 -15.31
CA TYR A 108 16.60 5.98 -13.88
C TYR A 108 17.08 4.56 -13.62
N HIS A 109 18.09 4.42 -12.77
CA HIS A 109 18.55 3.13 -12.26
C HIS A 109 18.09 2.97 -10.82
N ASN A 110 17.65 1.77 -10.46
CA ASN A 110 17.26 1.41 -9.10
C ASN A 110 16.17 2.33 -8.50
N ALA A 111 15.10 2.60 -9.27
CA ALA A 111 14.00 3.47 -8.87
C ALA A 111 12.71 2.66 -8.57
N PRO A 112 12.56 2.09 -7.35
CA PRO A 112 11.34 1.39 -6.99
C PRO A 112 10.17 2.36 -6.92
N LEU A 113 8.97 1.86 -7.28
CA LEU A 113 7.70 2.60 -7.17
C LEU A 113 7.72 3.93 -7.96
N GLN A 114 8.51 4.00 -9.04
CA GLN A 114 8.75 5.22 -9.81
C GLN A 114 7.44 5.88 -10.27
N LEU A 115 6.49 5.09 -10.77
CA LEU A 115 5.21 5.59 -11.24
C LEU A 115 4.42 6.27 -10.11
N LEU A 116 4.33 5.61 -8.95
CA LEU A 116 3.65 6.15 -7.77
C LEU A 116 4.30 7.46 -7.30
N LYS A 117 5.64 7.50 -7.25
CA LYS A 117 6.39 8.70 -6.84
C LYS A 117 6.26 9.85 -7.84
N SER A 118 6.39 9.57 -9.13
CA SER A 118 6.25 10.60 -10.19
C SER A 118 4.85 11.20 -10.25
N MET A 119 3.83 10.46 -9.79
CA MET A 119 2.46 10.94 -9.65
C MET A 119 2.16 11.50 -8.25
N ASN A 120 3.17 11.75 -7.43
CA ASN A 120 3.06 12.32 -6.08
C ASN A 120 2.09 11.54 -5.17
N ALA A 121 2.22 10.21 -5.16
CA ALA A 121 1.42 9.36 -4.28
C ALA A 121 1.52 9.82 -2.81
N PRO A 122 0.39 10.08 -2.13
CA PRO A 122 0.36 10.57 -0.76
C PRO A 122 0.55 9.42 0.24
N PHE A 123 1.60 8.62 0.03
CA PHE A 123 1.93 7.45 0.83
C PHE A 123 3.05 7.78 1.82
N ILE A 124 3.23 6.90 2.80
CA ILE A 124 4.37 6.95 3.70
C ILE A 124 5.39 5.95 3.18
N PHE A 125 6.46 6.43 2.56
CA PHE A 125 7.54 5.59 2.06
C PHE A 125 8.61 5.43 3.14
N ILE A 126 8.96 4.18 3.46
CA ILE A 126 9.99 3.84 4.44
C ILE A 126 11.11 3.05 3.79
N LYS A 127 12.34 3.21 4.24
CA LYS A 127 13.46 2.36 3.81
C LYS A 127 13.62 1.14 4.70
N ASN A 128 13.14 1.22 5.94
CA ASN A 128 13.25 0.14 6.90
C ASN A 128 12.07 0.12 7.89
N TRP A 129 11.58 -1.07 8.26
CA TRP A 129 10.53 -1.23 9.26
C TRP A 129 10.87 -0.70 10.66
N LYS A 130 12.15 -0.46 10.98
CA LYS A 130 12.58 0.26 12.19
C LYS A 130 12.07 1.70 12.27
N GLU A 131 11.60 2.28 11.17
CA GLU A 131 10.96 3.60 11.14
C GLU A 131 9.50 3.56 11.60
N LEU A 132 8.86 2.38 11.57
CA LEU A 132 7.44 2.20 11.88
C LEU A 132 7.05 2.71 13.27
N PRO A 133 7.81 2.47 14.36
CA PRO A 133 7.39 2.90 15.69
C PRO A 133 7.21 4.43 15.76
N ALA A 134 8.15 5.19 15.20
CA ALA A 134 8.05 6.65 15.14
C ALA A 134 6.86 7.12 14.27
N ILE A 135 6.54 6.39 13.20
CA ILE A 135 5.36 6.67 12.37
C ILE A 135 4.07 6.46 13.18
N LEU A 136 3.98 5.36 13.93
CA LEU A 136 2.80 5.05 14.75
C LEU A 136 2.64 6.05 15.92
N GLU A 137 3.73 6.46 16.56
CA GLU A 137 3.68 7.51 17.60
C GLU A 137 3.17 8.83 17.03
N LYS A 138 3.67 9.24 15.86
CA LYS A 138 3.15 10.42 15.17
C LYS A 138 1.67 10.25 14.80
N GLU A 139 1.27 9.08 14.34
CA GLU A 139 -0.11 8.80 13.93
C GLU A 139 -1.11 8.90 15.09
N LYS A 140 -0.69 8.61 16.32
CA LYS A 140 -1.49 8.79 17.55
C LYS A 140 -1.80 10.26 17.83
N THR A 141 -0.89 11.16 17.49
CA THR A 141 -1.06 12.59 17.82
C THR A 141 -1.86 13.37 16.77
N ILE A 142 -2.10 12.80 15.59
CA ILE A 142 -2.86 13.46 14.52
C ILE A 142 -4.33 13.52 14.92
N ILE A 143 -4.89 14.73 14.92
CA ILE A 143 -6.30 14.95 15.23
C ILE A 143 -7.22 14.41 14.12
N LEU A 144 -8.45 14.05 14.50
CA LEU A 144 -9.40 13.41 13.59
C LEU A 144 -9.64 14.21 12.29
N GLN A 145 -9.72 15.54 12.35
CA GLN A 145 -9.95 16.37 11.15
C GLN A 145 -8.83 16.23 10.12
N GLU A 146 -7.57 16.19 10.56
CA GLU A 146 -6.42 15.98 9.68
C GLU A 146 -6.43 14.57 9.08
N LYS A 147 -6.79 13.55 9.87
CA LYS A 147 -6.97 12.18 9.37
C LYS A 147 -8.04 12.14 8.28
N ILE A 148 -9.21 12.74 8.51
CA ILE A 148 -10.30 12.83 7.51
C ILE A 148 -9.81 13.49 6.22
N GLN A 149 -9.09 14.60 6.33
CA GLN A 149 -8.60 15.32 5.15
C GLN A 149 -7.55 14.50 4.37
N ARG A 150 -6.67 13.78 5.08
CA ARG A 150 -5.71 12.86 4.47
C ARG A 150 -6.40 11.72 3.72
N ARG A 151 -7.45 11.12 4.30
CA ARG A 151 -8.27 10.08 3.64
C ARG A 151 -8.94 10.59 2.37
N LYS A 152 -9.52 11.81 2.41
CA LYS A 152 -10.11 12.46 1.22
C LYS A 152 -9.08 12.66 0.12
N ARG A 153 -7.89 13.19 0.47
CA ARG A 153 -6.80 13.41 -0.47
C ARG A 153 -6.35 12.10 -1.12
N LEU A 154 -6.21 11.03 -0.34
CA LEU A 154 -5.83 9.71 -0.84
C LEU A 154 -6.85 9.15 -1.83
N LEU A 155 -8.14 9.19 -1.49
CA LEU A 155 -9.20 8.70 -2.37
C LEU A 155 -9.26 9.48 -3.68
N HIS A 156 -9.17 10.81 -3.61
CA HIS A 156 -9.15 11.66 -4.79
C HIS A 156 -7.90 11.38 -5.65
N TRP A 157 -6.72 11.32 -5.03
CA TRP A 157 -5.48 10.95 -5.72
C TRP A 157 -5.61 9.60 -6.43
N TYR A 158 -6.20 8.60 -5.78
CA TYR A 158 -6.32 7.26 -6.37
C TYR A 158 -7.32 7.21 -7.53
N GLN A 159 -8.41 7.98 -7.46
CA GLN A 159 -9.33 8.14 -8.59
C GLN A 159 -8.62 8.78 -9.79
N TYR A 160 -7.88 9.86 -9.56
CA TYR A 160 -7.08 10.53 -10.57
C TYR A 160 -6.01 9.59 -11.16
N PHE A 161 -5.26 8.91 -10.31
CA PHE A 161 -4.22 7.94 -10.70
C PHE A 161 -4.77 6.88 -11.65
N LYS A 162 -5.91 6.26 -11.33
CA LYS A 162 -6.54 5.26 -12.21
C LYS A 162 -6.98 5.85 -13.55
N ALA A 163 -7.55 7.05 -13.55
CA ALA A 163 -8.00 7.71 -14.78
C ALA A 163 -6.81 8.03 -15.71
N GLU A 164 -5.74 8.58 -15.15
CA GLU A 164 -4.50 8.88 -15.87
C GLU A 164 -3.85 7.61 -16.45
N LEU A 165 -3.72 6.54 -15.65
CA LEU A 165 -3.15 5.29 -16.15
C LEU A 165 -3.99 4.67 -17.26
N LYS A 166 -5.32 4.71 -17.13
CA LYS A 166 -6.22 4.25 -18.19
C LYS A 166 -5.97 5.03 -19.49
N MET A 167 -5.92 6.36 -19.42
CA MET A 167 -5.69 7.20 -20.59
C MET A 167 -4.31 6.97 -21.20
N ARG A 168 -3.24 6.90 -20.38
CA ARG A 168 -1.88 6.61 -20.86
C ARG A 168 -1.81 5.25 -21.55
N PHE A 169 -2.41 4.23 -20.97
CA PHE A 169 -2.45 2.90 -21.57
C PHE A 169 -3.16 2.91 -22.93
N ILE A 170 -4.37 3.49 -23.01
CA ILE A 170 -5.12 3.59 -24.27
C ILE A 170 -4.31 4.33 -25.33
N ASN A 171 -3.73 5.48 -24.98
CA ASN A 171 -2.92 6.27 -25.90
C ASN A 171 -1.74 5.48 -26.47
N ILE A 172 -1.03 4.72 -25.62
CA ILE A 172 0.11 3.89 -26.03
C ILE A 172 -0.36 2.76 -26.96
N VAL A 173 -1.47 2.10 -26.66
CA VAL A 173 -2.03 1.03 -27.50
C VAL A 173 -2.45 1.59 -28.86
N GLU A 174 -3.17 2.71 -28.88
CA GLU A 174 -3.60 3.36 -30.12
C GLU A 174 -2.42 3.81 -30.98
N SER A 175 -1.41 4.45 -30.39
CA SER A 175 -0.22 4.91 -31.12
C SER A 175 0.63 3.77 -31.64
N SER A 176 0.74 2.68 -30.88
CA SER A 176 1.61 1.56 -31.23
C SER A 176 0.99 0.62 -32.26
N PHE A 177 -0.34 0.43 -32.21
CA PHE A 177 -1.00 -0.64 -32.97
C PHE A 177 -2.09 -0.17 -33.94
N LEU A 178 -2.70 1.00 -33.74
CA LEU A 178 -3.90 1.40 -34.49
C LEU A 178 -3.67 2.55 -35.48
N LYS A 179 -2.70 3.44 -35.21
CA LYS A 179 -2.40 4.58 -36.13
C LYS A 179 -1.61 4.20 -37.39
N ASN A 180 -1.05 2.98 -37.45
CA ASN A 180 -0.28 2.50 -38.61
C ASN A 180 -1.11 1.73 -39.67
N ASN A 181 -2.43 1.58 -39.49
CA ASN A 181 -3.31 0.85 -40.44
C ASN A 181 -4.05 1.74 -41.44
N LYS A 182 -3.57 2.97 -41.69
CA LYS A 182 -4.03 3.80 -42.81
C LYS A 182 -3.01 3.71 -43.96
N GLY A 183 -2.93 2.54 -44.57
CA GLY A 183 -2.26 2.29 -45.85
C GLY A 183 -3.31 2.03 -46.90
#